data_AF-A0A923WND4-F1
#
_entry.id   AF-A0A923WND4-F1
#
_cell.length_a   1.000
_cell.length_b   1.000
_cell.length_c   1.000
_cell.angle_alpha   90.00
_cell.angle_beta   90.00
_cell.angle_gamma   90.00
#
_symmetry.space_group_name_H-M   'P 1'
#
loop_
_entity.id
_entity.type
_entity.pdbx_description
1 polymer ?
#
loop_
_entity_poly.entity_id
_entity_poly.type
_entity_poly.pdbx_seq_one_letter_code
_entity_poly.pdbx_strand_id
1 'polypeptide(L)' 'MNTEHDQSTANAPASARAVKRKTRITIYLDDEVLQKFRSLSEQSGKGYQTLINAALRTRLAPPRMEGALAE' A
#
# COMPACT_ATOMS: atom_id res chain seq x y z
N MET A 1 16.24 34.14 -6.58
CA MET A 1 16.57 32.92 -5.82
C MET A 1 15.58 31.86 -6.25
N ASN A 2 15.94 31.07 -7.26
CA ASN A 2 15.04 30.09 -7.87
C ASN A 2 15.84 28.79 -7.96
N THR A 3 15.66 27.90 -6.98
CA THR A 3 16.40 26.63 -6.94
C THR A 3 15.67 25.63 -7.83
N GLU A 4 16.03 25.65 -9.12
CA GLU A 4 15.76 24.59 -10.07
C GLU A 4 16.44 23.30 -9.58
N HIS A 5 15.62 22.35 -9.13
CA HIS A 5 16.07 20.99 -8.90
C HIS A 5 15.79 20.17 -10.15
N ASP A 6 16.76 20.17 -11.06
CA ASP A 6 16.88 19.16 -12.10
C ASP A 6 17.10 17.81 -11.40
N GLN A 7 16.09 16.95 -11.45
CA GLN A 7 16.24 15.54 -11.13
C GLN A 7 16.15 14.76 -12.44
N SER A 8 17.20 14.92 -13.24
CA SER A 8 17.94 13.83 -13.89
C SER A 8 17.22 12.48 -13.89
N THR A 9 16.69 12.14 -15.05
CA THR A 9 16.19 10.81 -15.43
C THR A 9 17.30 9.78 -15.36
N ALA A 10 17.45 9.10 -14.23
CA ALA A 10 18.45 8.06 -14.05
C ALA A 10 17.79 6.68 -13.85
N ASN A 11 17.76 5.95 -14.96
CA ASN A 11 18.15 4.54 -15.07
C ASN A 11 17.45 3.51 -14.15
N ALA A 12 16.57 2.71 -14.74
CA ALA A 12 15.96 1.55 -14.10
C ALA A 12 17.02 0.48 -13.77
N PRO A 13 17.12 0.01 -12.51
CA PRO A 13 17.88 -1.20 -12.21
C PRO A 13 16.97 -2.33 -11.69
N ALA A 14 17.25 -3.51 -12.25
CA ALA A 14 17.17 -4.81 -11.59
C ALA A 14 15.80 -5.29 -11.07
N SER A 15 15.19 -6.17 -11.88
CA SER A 15 14.57 -7.43 -11.46
C SER A 15 13.82 -7.37 -10.11
N ALA A 16 12.60 -6.84 -10.15
CA ALA A 16 11.65 -7.00 -9.06
C ALA A 16 11.23 -8.48 -9.02
N ARG A 17 12.00 -9.28 -8.27
CA ARG A 17 11.66 -10.62 -7.80
C ARG A 17 10.16 -10.67 -7.53
N ALA A 18 9.43 -11.42 -8.35
CA ALA A 18 7.97 -11.39 -8.35
C ALA A 18 7.45 -11.52 -6.90
N VAL A 19 6.89 -10.44 -6.37
CA VAL A 19 6.23 -10.46 -5.07
C VAL A 19 5.01 -11.33 -5.28
N LYS A 20 5.13 -12.64 -4.98
CA LYS A 20 4.19 -13.74 -5.28
C LYS A 20 2.74 -13.53 -4.80
N ARG A 21 2.42 -12.36 -4.23
CA ARG A 21 1.14 -11.99 -3.60
C ARG A 21 0.75 -10.51 -3.75
N LYS A 22 1.46 -9.71 -4.57
CA LYS A 22 1.20 -8.26 -4.65
C LYS A 22 1.18 -7.80 -6.11
N THR A 23 0.02 -7.35 -6.54
CA THR A 23 -0.19 -6.76 -7.87
C THR A 23 0.04 -5.26 -7.80
N ARG A 24 0.83 -4.70 -8.71
CA ARG A 24 0.93 -3.24 -8.89
C ARG A 24 -0.30 -2.78 -9.65
N ILE A 25 -1.10 -1.92 -9.02
CA ILE A 25 -2.28 -1.30 -9.64
C ILE A 25 -2.13 0.21 -9.60
N THR A 26 -2.69 0.90 -10.59
CA THR A 26 -2.84 2.35 -10.58
C THR A 26 -4.28 2.66 -10.17
N ILE A 27 -4.46 3.35 -9.06
CA ILE A 27 -5.77 3.78 -8.55
C ILE A 27 -5.67 5.25 -8.12
N TYR A 28 -6.77 5.98 -8.27
CA TYR A 28 -6.92 7.27 -7.61
C TYR A 28 -7.34 7.04 -6.16
N LEU A 29 -6.70 7.75 -5.24
CA LEU A 29 -7.00 7.75 -3.82
C LEU A 29 -7.04 9.21 -3.35
N ASP A 30 -8.01 9.54 -2.51
CA ASP A 30 -8.12 10.91 -1.98
C ASP A 30 -6.88 11.31 -1.19
N ASP A 31 -6.46 12.57 -1.33
CA ASP A 31 -5.28 13.08 -0.65
C ASP A 31 -5.42 12.98 0.87
N GLU A 32 -6.60 13.28 1.41
CA GLU A 32 -6.90 13.17 2.84
C GLU A 32 -6.66 11.76 3.40
N VAL A 33 -6.98 10.73 2.60
CA VAL A 33 -6.78 9.34 2.97
C VAL A 33 -5.29 9.02 2.97
N LEU A 34 -4.56 9.47 1.94
CA LEU A 34 -3.11 9.29 1.85
C LEU A 34 -2.37 9.98 3.00
N GLN A 35 -2.74 11.22 3.35
CA GLN A 35 -2.15 11.96 4.47
C GLN A 35 -2.37 11.22 5.80
N LYS A 36 -3.59 10.77 6.07
CA LYS A 36 -3.90 10.00 7.29
C LYS A 36 -3.04 8.74 7.40
N PHE A 37 -2.92 7.98 6.31
CA PHE A 37 -2.08 6.77 6.30
C PHE A 37 -0.58 7.07 6.39
N ARG A 38 -0.11 8.22 5.89
CA ARG A 38 1.27 8.68 6.12
C ARG A 38 1.53 8.98 7.59
N SER A 39 0.68 9.77 8.25
CA SER A 39 0.83 10.06 9.68
C SER A 39 0.74 8.80 10.54
N LEU A 40 -0.15 7.86 10.19
CA LEU A 40 -0.22 6.55 10.87
C LEU A 40 1.02 5.69 10.61
N SER A 41 1.61 5.79 9.42
CA SER A 41 2.85 5.08 9.06
C SER A 41 4.03 5.56 9.88
N GLU A 42 4.15 6.87 10.11
CA GLU A 42 5.19 7.46 10.95
C GLU A 42 5.04 7.03 12.41
N GLN A 43 3.82 7.00 12.94
CA GLN A 43 3.54 6.58 14.32
C GLN A 43 3.75 5.08 14.54
N SER A 44 3.32 4.25 13.59
CA SER A 44 3.39 2.78 13.73
C SER A 44 4.72 2.18 13.26
N GLY A 45 5.57 2.95 12.58
CA GLY A 45 6.80 2.46 11.93
C GLY A 45 6.55 1.45 10.78
N LYS A 46 5.30 1.34 10.31
CA LYS A 46 4.89 0.44 9.21
C LYS A 46 4.52 1.26 8.01
N GLY A 47 5.02 0.92 6.82
CA GLY A 47 4.72 1.69 5.59
C GLY A 47 3.22 1.88 5.33
N TYR A 48 2.83 3.07 4.85
CA TYR A 48 1.44 3.45 4.57
C TYR A 48 0.70 2.42 3.70
N GLN A 49 1.37 1.80 2.72
CA GLN A 49 0.76 0.77 1.87
C GLN A 49 0.39 -0.50 2.64
N THR A 50 1.17 -0.86 3.66
CA THR A 50 0.85 -1.99 4.55
C THR A 50 -0.39 -1.67 5.37
N LEU A 51 -0.54 -0.44 5.84
CA LEU A 51 -1.71 0.02 6.60
C LEU A 51 -2.97 0.06 5.74
N ILE A 52 -2.86 0.58 4.51
CA ILE A 52 -3.96 0.57 3.53
C ILE A 52 -4.43 -0.86 3.27
N ASN A 53 -3.49 -1.78 3.00
CA ASN A 53 -3.83 -3.18 2.76
C ASN A 53 -4.43 -3.86 4.00
N ALA A 54 -3.98 -3.51 5.20
CA ALA A 54 -4.57 -4.01 6.44
C ALA A 54 -6.01 -3.54 6.61
N ALA A 55 -6.29 -2.25 6.38
CA ALA A 55 -7.64 -1.70 6.43
C ALA A 55 -8.57 -2.34 5.41
N LEU A 56 -8.09 -2.54 4.17
CA LEU A 56 -8.82 -3.26 3.13
C LEU A 56 -9.11 -4.72 3.55
N ARG A 57 -8.14 -5.44 4.11
CA ARG A 57 -8.34 -6.81 4.61
C ARG A 57 -9.35 -6.88 5.75
N THR A 58 -9.36 -5.91 6.66
CA THR A 58 -10.35 -5.84 7.74
C THR A 58 -11.77 -5.68 7.19
N ARG A 59 -11.94 -4.93 6.10
CA ARG A 59 -13.24 -4.74 5.43
C ARG A 59 -13.64 -5.94 4.55
N LEU A 60 -12.67 -6.59 3.93
CA LEU A 60 -12.87 -7.76 3.07
C LEU A 60 -12.97 -9.08 3.84
N ALA A 61 -12.63 -9.09 5.13
CA ALA A 61 -12.86 -10.24 5.98
C ALA A 61 -14.37 -10.53 5.97
N PRO A 62 -14.82 -11.67 5.41
CA PRO A 62 -16.20 -12.07 5.59
C PRO A 62 -16.46 -12.21 7.10
N PRO A 63 -17.70 -12.03 7.60
CA PRO A 63 -18.05 -12.59 8.89
C PRO A 63 -17.60 -14.05 8.81
N ARG A 64 -16.70 -14.44 9.73
CA ARG A 64 -16.15 -15.78 9.90
C ARG A 64 -17.10 -16.82 9.28
N MET A 65 -16.72 -17.39 8.14
CA MET A 65 -17.38 -18.60 7.67
C MET A 65 -17.02 -19.72 8.66
N GLU A 66 -17.75 -19.80 9.76
CA GLU A 66 -18.02 -21.08 10.41
C GLU A 66 -18.94 -21.83 9.46
N GLY A 67 -18.35 -22.61 8.57
CA GLY A 67 -19.10 -23.37 7.56
C GLY A 67 -18.25 -24.36 6.79
N ALA A 68 -17.06 -24.69 7.27
CA ALA A 68 -16.30 -25.84 6.80
C ALA A 68 -16.17 -26.78 8.00
N LEU A 69 -16.81 -27.97 7.86
CA LEU A 69 -16.80 -29.17 8.72
C LEU A 69 -18.18 -29.56 9.26
N ALA A 70 -19.05 -30.07 8.38
CA ALA A 70 -19.86 -31.27 8.59
C ALA A 70 -20.78 -31.45 7.37
N GLU A 71 -20.40 -32.34 6.45
CA GLU A 71 -21.19 -33.49 5.97
C GLU A 71 -20.23 -34.48 5.32
#